data_AF-A0A2V8NXC2-F1
#
_entry.id   AF-A0A2V8NXC2-F1
#
_cell.length_a   1.000
_cell.length_b   1.000
_cell.length_c   1.000
_cell.angle_alpha   90.00
_cell.angle_beta   90.00
_cell.angle_gamma   90.00
#
_symmetry.space_group_name_H-M   'P 1'
#
loop_
_entity.id
_entity.type
_entity.pdbx_description
1 polymer ?
#
loop_
_entity_poly.entity_id
_entity_poly.type
_entity_poly.pdbx_seq_one_letter_code
_entity_poly.pdbx_strand_id
1 'polypeptide(L)'
;MIETEMKTGLQEHQISLPAVLRRAGLPAGFFQQDKIYVTTAELFALWRAVVGEVSGDPAIGLKLGSEARLERYDPAAIAAVCSQ
;
A
#
# COMPACT_ATOMS: atom_id res chain seq x y z
N MET A 1 -8.03 -7.80 -5.03
CA MET A 1 -7.29 -8.37 -3.88
C MET A 1 -6.17 -7.46 -3.35
N ILE A 2 -5.58 -6.57 -4.16
CA ILE A 2 -4.60 -5.54 -3.69
C ILE A 2 -5.31 -4.35 -2.97
N GLU A 3 -6.53 -4.04 -3.39
CA GLU A 3 -7.37 -2.92 -2.94
C GLU A 3 -7.76 -2.94 -1.45
N THR A 4 -8.12 -4.12 -0.93
CA THR A 4 -8.54 -4.28 0.48
C THR A 4 -7.38 -4.24 1.46
N GLU A 5 -6.18 -4.62 1.02
CA GLU A 5 -5.01 -4.77 1.88
C GLU A 5 -4.35 -3.45 2.19
N MET A 6 -4.14 -2.62 1.17
CA MET A 6 -3.59 -1.29 1.38
C MET A 6 -4.51 -0.45 2.28
N LYS A 7 -5.82 -0.56 2.10
CA LYS A 7 -6.78 0.15 2.96
C LYS A 7 -6.69 -0.30 4.41
N THR A 8 -6.62 -1.61 4.66
CA THR A 8 -6.54 -2.20 6.00
C THR A 8 -5.22 -1.82 6.70
N GLY A 9 -4.07 -2.01 6.05
CA GLY A 9 -2.77 -1.66 6.64
C GLY A 9 -2.63 -0.17 6.94
N LEU A 10 -3.20 0.72 6.11
CA LEU A 10 -3.25 2.15 6.41
C LEU A 10 -4.10 2.44 7.67
N GLN A 11 -5.24 1.78 7.83
CA GLN A 11 -6.10 1.96 9.01
C GLN A 11 -5.42 1.48 10.31
N GLU A 12 -4.73 0.33 10.26
CA GLU A 12 -4.00 -0.22 11.41
C GLU A 12 -2.88 0.70 11.89
N HIS A 13 -2.23 1.40 10.96
CA HIS A 13 -1.23 2.42 11.26
C HIS A 13 -1.81 3.84 11.46
N GLN A 14 -3.13 3.98 11.59
CA GLN A 14 -3.83 5.25 11.81
C GLN A 14 -3.61 6.29 10.69
N ILE A 15 -3.32 5.83 9.47
CA ILE A 15 -3.07 6.66 8.30
C ILE A 15 -4.39 6.92 7.57
N SER A 16 -4.71 8.20 7.38
CA SER A 16 -5.95 8.63 6.73
C SER A 16 -5.91 8.38 5.23
N LEU A 17 -6.66 7.38 4.76
CA LEU A 17 -6.80 7.07 3.33
C LEU A 17 -7.28 8.29 2.51
N PRO A 18 -8.30 9.08 2.94
CA PRO A 18 -8.68 10.29 2.22
C PRO A 18 -7.55 11.33 2.10
N ALA A 19 -6.71 11.46 3.13
CA ALA A 19 -5.57 12.38 3.10
C ALA A 19 -4.49 11.90 2.10
N VAL A 20 -4.22 10.59 2.09
CA VAL A 20 -3.30 9.94 1.14
C VAL A 20 -3.76 10.14 -0.30
N LEU A 21 -5.03 9.86 -0.61
CA LEU A 21 -5.59 10.01 -1.96
C LEU A 21 -5.54 11.46 -2.45
N ARG A 22 -5.96 12.41 -1.60
CA ARG A 22 -5.90 13.84 -1.91
C ARG A 22 -4.46 14.28 -2.21
N ARG A 23 -3.48 13.78 -1.45
CA ARG A 23 -2.08 14.15 -1.65
C ARG A 23 -1.44 13.48 -2.86
N ALA A 24 -1.87 12.27 -3.19
CA ALA A 24 -1.47 11.55 -4.38
C ALA A 24 -2.12 12.10 -5.68
N GLY A 25 -3.06 13.05 -5.57
CA GLY A 25 -3.81 13.56 -6.72
C GLY A 25 -4.86 12.58 -7.27
N LEU A 26 -5.25 11.60 -6.46
CA LEU A 26 -6.16 10.53 -6.84
C LEU A 26 -7.60 10.83 -6.40
N PRO A 27 -8.60 10.33 -7.14
CA PRO A 27 -10.01 10.52 -6.80
C PRO A 27 -10.37 9.83 -5.46
N ALA A 28 -11.32 10.39 -4.71
CA ALA A 28 -11.74 9.85 -3.41
C ALA A 28 -12.30 8.42 -3.50
N GLY A 29 -12.87 8.05 -4.65
CA GLY A 29 -13.37 6.71 -4.97
C GLY A 29 -12.36 5.82 -5.71
N PHE A 30 -11.06 6.12 -5.65
CA PHE A 30 -10.03 5.37 -6.38
C PHE A 30 -10.04 3.86 -6.06
N PHE A 31 -10.30 3.52 -4.79
CA PHE A 31 -10.43 2.13 -4.30
C PHE A 31 -11.88 1.60 -4.31
N GLN A 32 -12.75 2.15 -5.17
CA GLN A 32 -14.14 1.71 -5.32
C GLN A 32 -14.39 1.10 -6.72
N GLN A 33 -13.33 0.68 -7.42
CA GLN A 33 -13.38 0.21 -8.80
C GLN A 33 -13.21 -1.31 -8.83
N ASP A 34 -13.92 -2.02 -9.72
CA ASP A 34 -13.77 -3.49 -9.84
C ASP A 34 -12.33 -3.92 -10.21
N LYS A 35 -11.60 -3.03 -10.90
CA LYS A 35 -10.18 -3.15 -11.18
C LYS A 35 -9.52 -1.79 -11.04
N ILE A 36 -8.50 -1.71 -10.21
CA ILE A 36 -7.67 -0.53 -10.06
C ILE A 36 -6.68 -0.49 -11.22
N TYR A 37 -6.80 0.53 -12.05
CA TYR A 37 -5.80 0.87 -13.05
C TYR A 37 -5.03 2.10 -12.59
N VAL A 38 -3.71 1.98 -12.64
CA VAL A 38 -2.79 2.96 -12.07
C VAL A 38 -1.55 3.02 -12.94
N THR A 39 -1.14 4.23 -13.31
CA THR A 39 0.14 4.46 -13.95
C THR A 39 1.26 4.30 -12.92
N THR A 40 2.48 4.01 -13.39
CA THR A 40 3.66 4.00 -12.53
C THR A 40 3.78 5.32 -11.76
N ALA A 41 3.54 6.46 -12.40
CA ALA A 41 3.62 7.77 -11.74
C ALA A 41 2.63 7.90 -10.56
N GLU A 42 1.39 7.47 -10.74
CA GLU A 42 0.34 7.48 -9.72
C GLU A 42 0.64 6.51 -8.58
N LEU A 43 1.18 5.31 -8.88
CA LEU A 43 1.62 4.36 -7.86
C LEU A 43 2.71 4.97 -6.96
N PHE A 44 3.70 5.61 -7.59
CA PHE A 44 4.77 6.27 -6.85
C PHE A 44 4.28 7.52 -6.09
N ALA A 45 3.30 8.25 -6.62
CA ALA A 45 2.69 9.38 -5.92
C ALA A 45 1.92 8.92 -4.67
N LEU A 46 1.18 7.82 -4.79
CA LEU A 46 0.49 7.17 -3.69
C LEU A 46 1.48 6.74 -2.60
N TRP A 47 2.58 6.06 -2.97
CA TRP A 47 3.58 5.62 -2.00
C TRP A 47 4.28 6.78 -1.27
N ARG A 48 4.64 7.84 -2.01
CA ARG A 48 5.23 9.05 -1.40
C ARG A 48 4.27 9.76 -0.46
N ALA A 49 2.98 9.80 -0.77
CA ALA A 49 1.98 10.40 0.10
C ALA A 49 1.89 9.65 1.45
N VAL A 50 1.96 8.32 1.44
CA VAL A 50 1.97 7.49 2.66
C VAL A 50 3.22 7.75 3.50
N VAL A 51 4.41 7.59 2.90
CA VAL A 51 5.70 7.64 3.62
C VAL A 51 6.10 9.05 4.01
N GLY A 52 5.93 10.01 3.11
CA GLY A 52 6.53 11.34 3.26
C GLY A 52 5.72 12.31 4.11
N GLU A 53 4.41 12.11 4.24
CA GLU A 53 3.54 13.21 4.68
C GLU A 53 2.40 12.82 5.61
N VAL A 54 1.83 11.62 5.47
CA VAL A 54 0.68 11.22 6.31
C VAL A 54 1.09 10.34 7.48
N SER A 55 2.09 9.47 7.32
CA SER A 55 2.49 8.56 8.39
C SER A 55 3.31 9.21 9.51
N GLY A 56 4.11 10.25 9.20
CA GLY A 56 5.11 10.81 10.13
C GLY A 56 6.26 9.85 10.53
N ASP A 57 6.18 8.58 10.12
CA ASP A 57 7.15 7.52 10.39
C ASP A 57 7.86 7.14 9.08
N PRO A 58 9.16 7.46 8.91
CA PRO A 58 9.90 7.11 7.70
C PRO A 58 10.06 5.59 7.54
N ALA A 59 9.89 4.80 8.60
CA ALA A 59 9.95 3.33 8.55
C ALA A 59 8.59 2.69 8.24
N ILE A 60 7.53 3.46 8.02
CA ILE A 60 6.19 2.93 7.73
C ILE A 60 6.19 1.99 6.53
N GLY A 61 7.00 2.28 5.53
CA GLY A 61 7.10 1.44 4.34
C GLY A 61 7.64 0.04 4.65
N LEU A 62 8.52 -0.08 5.64
CA LEU A 62 8.99 -1.36 6.14
C LEU A 62 7.89 -2.07 6.93
N LYS A 63 7.15 -1.37 7.79
CA LYS A 63 6.06 -1.97 8.57
C LYS A 63 4.97 -2.54 7.66
N LEU A 64 4.48 -1.74 6.71
CA LEU A 64 3.51 -2.15 5.69
C LEU A 64 4.04 -3.28 4.79
N GLY A 65 5.33 -3.27 4.44
CA GLY A 65 5.94 -4.31 3.60
C GLY A 65 6.37 -5.57 4.35
N SER A 66 6.50 -5.49 5.68
CA SER A 66 6.96 -6.58 6.56
C SER A 66 5.83 -7.43 7.13
N GLU A 67 4.57 -7.08 6.84
CA GLU A 67 3.43 -7.96 7.11
C GLU A 67 3.58 -9.27 6.30
N ALA A 68 4.27 -10.23 6.90
CA ALA A 68 4.49 -11.55 6.36
C ALA A 68 3.19 -12.37 6.44
N ARG A 69 2.25 -12.10 5.55
CA ARG A 69 1.08 -12.99 5.36
C ARG A 69 1.47 -14.06 4.36
N LEU A 70 2.14 -15.10 4.87
CA LEU A 70 2.58 -16.30 4.15
C LEU A 70 1.49 -16.92 3.26
N GLU A 71 0.24 -16.76 3.67
CA GLU A 71 -1.00 -17.18 2.99
C GLU A 71 -1.18 -16.57 1.58
N ARG A 72 -0.36 -15.58 1.19
CA ARG A 72 -0.53 -14.78 -0.03
C ARG A 72 0.73 -14.61 -0.88
N TYR A 73 1.81 -15.30 -0.54
CA TYR A 73 2.98 -15.29 -1.42
C TYR A 73 2.66 -16.04 -2.72
N ASP A 74 2.81 -15.35 -3.84
CA ASP A 74 2.95 -15.99 -5.14
C ASP A 74 4.18 -16.95 -5.09
N PRO A 75 4.21 -18.06 -5.84
CA PRO A 75 5.31 -19.03 -5.80
C PRO A 75 6.72 -18.43 -5.81
N ALA A 76 6.91 -17.31 -6.50
CA ALA A 76 8.18 -16.57 -6.51
C ALA A 76 8.61 -16.04 -5.13
N ALA A 77 7.66 -15.56 -4.32
CA ALA A 77 7.94 -15.05 -2.99
C ALA A 77 8.13 -16.18 -1.96
N ILE A 78 7.46 -17.33 -2.12
CA ILE A 78 7.76 -18.54 -1.33
C ILE A 78 9.18 -19.03 -1.63
N ALA A 79 9.58 -19.08 -2.90
CA ALA A 79 10.93 -19.49 -3.28
C ALA A 79 12.02 -18.58 -2.67
N ALA A 80 11.77 -17.27 -2.59
CA ALA A 80 12.69 -16.34 -1.94
C ALA A 80 12.81 -16.58 -0.42
N VAL A 81 11.72 -16.94 0.25
CA VAL A 81 11.72 -17.24 1.70
C VAL A 81 12.36 -18.60 1.99
N CYS A 82 12.07 -19.63 1.18
CA CYS A 82 12.55 -20.99 1.40
C CYS A 82 13.97 -21.27 0.88
N SER A 83 14.65 -20.28 0.28
CA SER A 83 16.02 -20.41 -0.22
C SER A 83 17.08 -19.78 0.69
N GLN A 84 16.69 -19.37 1.91
CA GLN A 84 17.63 -18.94 2.96
C GLN A 84 18.21 -20.11 3.75
#